data_AF-A0A956GPC2-F1
#
_entry.id   AF-A0A956GPC2-F1
#
_cell.length_a   1.000
_cell.length_b   1.000
_cell.length_c   1.000
_cell.angle_alpha   90.00
_cell.angle_beta   90.00
_cell.angle_gamma   90.00
#
_symmetry.space_group_name_H-M   'P 1'
#
loop_
_entity.id
_entity.type
_entity.pdbx_description
1 polymer ?
#
loop_
_entity_poly.entity_id
_entity_poly.type
_entity_poly.pdbx_seq_one_letter_code
_entity_poly.pdbx_strand_id
1 'polypeptide(L)'
;MSKVKMSEEFLKALRLPELQAKYAEIVGEPTRTPNKAWLVRKILEAAKTRATTAKKKPAAPQTTVSTKTMSIEELQARHQEIIGRPTGSTDVAYLRWRLRQAERGLIRVGSEPRAAHGTDDILVLPLRMAAPVVERIDEARRRLGLASRAELFRRALHRYFVESGEHEVADFLLLRGDGGTGAGAAPMSEARS
;
A
#
# COMPACT_ATOMS: atom_id res chain seq x y z
N MET A 1 7.04 -8.22 -40.56
CA MET A 1 8.26 -8.43 -39.76
C MET A 1 7.85 -8.87 -38.37
N SER A 2 8.43 -9.98 -37.92
CA SER A 2 7.92 -10.87 -36.87
C SER A 2 7.91 -10.23 -35.47
N LYS A 3 6.77 -10.30 -34.77
CA LYS A 3 6.65 -9.91 -33.35
C LYS A 3 7.44 -10.91 -32.49
N VAL A 4 8.71 -10.62 -32.23
CA VAL A 4 9.50 -11.38 -31.25
C VAL A 4 8.90 -11.10 -29.88
N LYS A 5 8.15 -12.08 -29.34
CA LYS A 5 7.88 -12.14 -27.91
C LYS A 5 9.25 -12.24 -27.23
N MET A 6 9.73 -11.17 -26.60
CA MET A 6 10.94 -11.20 -25.79
C MET A 6 10.68 -12.11 -24.59
N SER A 7 10.99 -13.40 -24.73
CA SER A 7 10.83 -14.39 -23.68
C SER A 7 11.96 -14.25 -22.66
N GLU A 8 11.65 -14.50 -21.39
CA GLU A 8 12.60 -14.41 -20.29
C GLU A 8 13.81 -15.34 -20.49
N GLU A 9 13.58 -16.51 -21.06
CA GLU A 9 14.60 -17.51 -21.39
C GLU A 9 15.60 -17.00 -22.43
N PHE A 10 15.11 -16.28 -23.45
CA PHE A 10 15.98 -15.68 -24.47
C PHE A 10 16.85 -14.56 -23.89
N LEU A 11 16.32 -13.77 -22.95
CA LEU A 11 17.10 -12.72 -22.28
C LEU A 11 18.14 -13.30 -21.31
N LYS A 12 17.83 -14.41 -20.63
CA LYS A 12 18.78 -15.11 -19.75
C LYS A 12 19.96 -15.73 -20.51
N ALA A 13 19.76 -16.11 -21.77
CA ALA A 13 20.80 -16.69 -22.63
C ALA A 13 21.81 -15.67 -23.20
N LEU A 14 21.50 -14.37 -23.17
CA LEU A 14 22.34 -13.32 -23.75
C LEU A 14 23.54 -12.97 -22.86
N ARG A 15 24.63 -12.52 -23.50
CA ARG A 15 25.80 -12.01 -22.79
C ARG A 15 25.51 -10.63 -22.19
N LEU A 16 26.27 -10.26 -21.17
CA LEU A 16 26.07 -8.99 -20.44
C LEU A 16 26.08 -7.75 -21.37
N PRO A 17 26.99 -7.63 -22.35
CA PRO A 17 26.98 -6.48 -23.28
C PRO A 17 25.73 -6.44 -24.15
N GLU A 18 25.21 -7.60 -24.56
CA GLU A 18 24.00 -7.71 -25.37
C GLU A 18 22.74 -7.34 -24.56
N LEU A 19 22.70 -7.69 -23.27
CA LEU A 19 21.66 -7.24 -22.35
C LEU A 19 21.68 -5.72 -22.15
N GLN A 20 22.86 -5.12 -22.03
CA GLN A 20 23.01 -3.67 -21.91
C GLN A 20 22.59 -2.96 -23.21
N ALA A 21 22.93 -3.51 -24.38
CA ALA A 21 22.49 -3.00 -25.67
C ALA A 21 20.96 -3.04 -25.83
N LYS A 22 20.33 -4.17 -25.47
CA LYS A 22 18.86 -4.29 -25.50
C LYS A 22 18.16 -3.39 -24.49
N TYR A 23 18.76 -3.19 -23.32
CA TYR A 23 18.27 -2.21 -22.36
C TYR A 23 18.30 -0.80 -22.95
N ALA A 24 19.40 -0.39 -23.57
CA ALA A 24 19.52 0.91 -24.22
C ALA A 24 18.50 1.09 -25.36
N GLU A 25 18.23 0.04 -26.15
CA GLU A 25 17.23 0.06 -27.22
C GLU A 25 15.77 0.20 -26.69
N ILE A 26 15.46 -0.46 -25.57
CA ILE A 26 14.09 -0.54 -25.04
C ILE A 26 13.79 0.56 -24.03
N VAL A 27 14.77 1.00 -23.24
CA VAL A 27 14.62 2.05 -22.22
C VAL A 27 15.09 3.40 -22.73
N GLY A 28 16.01 3.43 -23.71
CA GLY A 28 16.57 4.67 -24.27
C GLY A 28 17.76 5.23 -23.49
N GLU A 29 18.14 4.61 -22.36
CA GLU A 29 19.25 5.05 -21.52
C GLU A 29 20.37 4.01 -21.47
N PRO A 30 21.65 4.41 -21.63
CA PRO A 30 22.77 3.49 -21.50
C PRO A 30 22.94 3.10 -20.03
N THR A 31 23.03 1.80 -19.75
CA THR A 31 23.25 1.29 -18.38
C THR A 31 24.51 0.42 -18.32
N ARG A 32 25.37 0.72 -17.35
CA ARG A 32 26.62 -0.03 -17.05
C ARG A 32 26.49 -1.03 -15.91
N THR A 33 25.26 -1.30 -15.46
CA THR A 33 25.01 -2.23 -14.34
C THR A 33 25.50 -3.65 -14.68
N PRO A 34 26.31 -4.29 -13.80
CA PRO A 34 26.84 -5.63 -14.05
C PRO A 34 25.84 -6.76 -13.76
N ASN A 35 24.68 -6.45 -13.17
CA ASN A 35 23.69 -7.42 -12.74
C ASN A 35 22.77 -7.87 -13.90
N LYS A 36 23.00 -9.09 -14.40
CA LYS A 36 22.21 -9.70 -15.48
C LYS A 36 20.74 -9.91 -15.12
N ALA A 37 20.43 -10.41 -13.92
CA ALA A 37 19.05 -10.69 -13.50
C ALA A 37 18.21 -9.40 -13.43
N TRP A 38 18.84 -8.32 -12.96
CA TRP A 38 18.21 -7.00 -12.93
C TRP A 38 17.91 -6.47 -14.33
N LEU A 39 18.85 -6.61 -15.28
CA LEU A 39 18.67 -6.20 -16.68
C LEU A 39 17.51 -6.95 -17.34
N VAL A 40 17.43 -8.27 -17.17
CA VAL A 40 16.34 -9.09 -17.70
C VAL A 40 14.98 -8.62 -17.17
N ARG A 41 14.85 -8.43 -15.85
CA ARG A 41 13.61 -7.93 -15.23
C ARG A 41 13.21 -6.57 -15.77
N LYS A 42 14.15 -5.63 -15.86
CA LYS A 42 13.88 -4.27 -16.34
C LYS A 42 13.50 -4.21 -17.82
N ILE A 43 14.16 -5.01 -18.66
CA ILE A 43 13.82 -5.14 -20.07
C ILE A 43 12.40 -5.69 -20.24
N LEU A 44 12.01 -6.71 -19.46
CA LEU A 44 10.66 -7.27 -19.50
C LEU A 44 9.59 -6.28 -19.00
N GLU A 45 9.88 -5.51 -17.95
CA GLU A 45 8.97 -4.45 -17.49
C GLU A 45 8.79 -3.36 -18.54
N ALA A 46 9.88 -2.87 -19.14
CA ALA A 46 9.83 -1.86 -20.19
C ALA A 46 9.13 -2.37 -21.47
N ALA A 47 9.30 -3.64 -21.82
CA ALA A 47 8.57 -4.27 -22.91
C ALA A 47 7.06 -4.40 -22.60
N LYS A 48 6.69 -4.71 -21.35
CA LYS A 48 5.29 -4.77 -20.91
C LYS A 48 4.64 -3.39 -20.91
N THR A 49 5.33 -2.34 -20.45
CA THR A 49 4.80 -0.96 -20.49
C THR A 49 4.66 -0.43 -21.92
N ARG A 50 5.59 -0.76 -22.82
CA ARG A 50 5.43 -0.49 -24.27
C ARG A 50 4.27 -1.27 -24.90
N ALA A 51 4.05 -2.53 -24.49
CA ALA A 51 2.93 -3.33 -24.97
C ALA A 51 1.56 -2.83 -24.44
N THR A 52 1.48 -2.38 -23.19
CA THR A 52 0.23 -1.80 -22.62
C THR A 52 -0.08 -0.43 -23.19
N THR A 53 0.94 0.39 -23.48
CA THR A 53 0.76 1.67 -24.18
C THR A 53 0.38 1.47 -25.66
N ALA A 54 0.93 0.47 -26.35
CA ALA A 54 0.57 0.17 -27.74
C ALA A 54 -0.82 -0.49 -27.90
N LYS A 55 -1.33 -1.19 -26.88
CA LYS A 55 -2.67 -1.81 -26.90
C LYS A 55 -3.80 -0.84 -26.53
N LYS A 56 -3.48 0.38 -26.08
CA LYS A 56 -4.44 1.46 -25.81
C LYS A 56 -4.53 2.41 -27.02
N LYS A 57 -4.92 1.88 -28.18
CA LYS A 57 -5.53 2.65 -29.27
C LYS A 57 -7.05 2.45 -29.17
N PRO A 58 -7.86 3.53 -29.16
CA PRO A 58 -9.13 3.56 -28.44
C PRO A 58 -10.24 2.86 -29.23
N ALA A 59 -10.99 1.99 -28.57
CA ALA A 59 -12.23 1.43 -29.07
C ALA A 59 -13.28 1.49 -27.96
N ALA A 60 -14.12 2.54 -28.03
CA ALA A 60 -15.57 2.53 -27.86
C ALA A 60 -16.08 3.86 -27.28
N PRO A 61 -17.24 4.34 -27.76
CA PRO A 61 -17.63 5.75 -27.70
C PRO A 61 -18.35 6.05 -26.39
N GLN A 62 -17.88 7.04 -25.65
CA GLN A 62 -18.70 7.70 -24.65
C GLN A 62 -18.69 9.19 -24.96
N THR A 63 -19.86 9.64 -25.43
CA THR A 63 -20.35 11.01 -25.57
C THR A 63 -19.43 12.06 -24.94
N THR A 64 -18.41 12.48 -25.69
CA THR A 64 -17.62 13.67 -25.40
C THR A 64 -18.51 14.86 -25.68
N VAL A 65 -19.37 15.21 -24.71
CA VAL A 65 -20.05 16.50 -24.75
C VAL A 65 -18.95 17.54 -24.72
N SER A 66 -18.87 18.32 -25.81
CA SER A 66 -17.78 19.26 -26.06
C SER A 66 -17.70 20.27 -24.91
N THR A 67 -16.72 20.11 -24.01
CA THR A 67 -16.44 21.06 -22.94
C THR A 67 -15.87 22.40 -23.47
N LYS A 68 -15.79 22.57 -24.80
CA LYS A 68 -15.14 23.71 -25.47
C LYS A 68 -15.99 24.99 -25.44
N THR A 69 -17.30 24.87 -25.24
CA THR A 69 -18.26 25.99 -25.15
C THR A 69 -18.92 26.12 -23.77
N MET A 70 -18.63 25.19 -22.85
CA MET A 70 -19.29 25.16 -21.53
C MET A 70 -18.86 26.31 -20.62
N SER A 71 -19.82 26.82 -19.85
CA SER A 71 -19.62 27.83 -18.81
C SER A 71 -18.85 27.25 -17.61
N ILE A 72 -18.36 28.11 -16.71
CA ILE A 72 -17.64 27.67 -15.50
C ILE A 72 -18.54 26.81 -14.61
N GLU A 73 -19.82 27.17 -14.48
CA GLU A 73 -20.81 26.44 -13.67
C GLU A 73 -21.08 25.04 -14.24
N GLU A 74 -21.19 24.92 -15.56
CA GLU A 74 -21.37 23.64 -16.25
C GLU A 74 -20.13 22.74 -16.10
N LEU A 75 -18.93 23.31 -16.14
CA LEU A 75 -17.67 22.59 -15.91
C LEU A 75 -17.53 22.12 -14.45
N GLN A 76 -18.01 22.90 -13.49
CA GLN A 76 -18.04 22.53 -12.07
C GLN A 76 -19.06 21.41 -11.81
N ALA A 77 -20.25 21.49 -12.40
CA ALA A 77 -21.28 20.43 -12.31
C ALA A 77 -20.76 19.11 -12.88
N ARG A 78 -20.13 19.15 -14.07
CA ARG A 78 -19.45 18.00 -14.69
C ARG A 78 -18.31 17.45 -13.81
N HIS A 79 -17.55 18.32 -13.15
CA HIS A 79 -16.49 17.88 -12.23
C HIS A 79 -17.09 17.14 -11.04
N GLN A 80 -18.18 17.63 -10.46
CA GLN A 80 -18.85 16.96 -9.36
C GLN A 80 -19.44 15.62 -9.80
N GLU A 81 -20.06 15.54 -10.97
CA GLU A 81 -20.62 14.29 -11.51
C GLU A 81 -19.53 13.24 -11.76
N ILE A 82 -18.42 13.64 -12.40
CA ILE A 82 -17.37 12.71 -12.83
C ILE A 82 -16.39 12.36 -11.71
N ILE A 83 -16.04 13.31 -10.84
CA ILE A 83 -15.01 13.13 -9.79
C ILE A 83 -15.66 12.86 -8.42
N GLY A 84 -16.95 13.18 -8.24
CA GLY A 84 -17.67 13.00 -6.98
C GLY A 84 -17.33 14.03 -5.90
N ARG A 85 -16.59 15.10 -6.24
CA ARG A 85 -16.18 16.16 -5.32
C ARG A 85 -16.54 17.54 -5.90
N PRO A 86 -17.14 18.46 -5.11
CA PRO A 86 -17.36 19.83 -5.57
C PRO A 86 -16.03 20.57 -5.69
N THR A 87 -15.90 21.44 -6.70
CA THR A 87 -14.73 22.31 -6.87
C THR A 87 -15.16 23.77 -6.94
N GLY A 88 -14.52 24.63 -6.16
CA GLY A 88 -14.69 26.09 -6.23
C GLY A 88 -13.77 26.78 -7.24
N SER A 89 -13.07 26.01 -8.09
CA SER A 89 -12.17 26.59 -9.08
C SER A 89 -12.98 27.26 -10.19
N THR A 90 -12.66 28.51 -10.50
CA THR A 90 -13.26 29.30 -11.59
C THR A 90 -12.41 29.28 -12.87
N ASP A 91 -11.26 28.61 -12.85
CA ASP A 91 -10.35 28.52 -14.00
C ASP A 91 -10.85 27.45 -15.00
N VAL A 92 -11.29 27.93 -16.16
CA VAL A 92 -11.79 27.13 -17.28
C VAL A 92 -10.73 26.15 -17.80
N ALA A 93 -9.46 26.57 -17.89
CA ALA A 93 -8.39 25.72 -18.39
C ALA A 93 -8.09 24.58 -17.40
N TYR A 94 -8.09 24.90 -16.11
CA TYR A 94 -7.92 23.93 -15.03
C TYR A 94 -9.04 22.90 -14.98
N LEU A 95 -10.31 23.33 -15.02
CA LEU A 95 -11.47 22.42 -14.98
C LEU A 95 -11.48 21.47 -16.18
N ARG A 96 -11.21 21.99 -17.38
CA ARG A 96 -11.10 21.18 -18.59
C ARG A 96 -9.95 20.18 -18.53
N TRP A 97 -8.79 20.58 -17.99
CA TRP A 97 -7.69 19.66 -17.77
C TRP A 97 -8.11 18.54 -16.81
N ARG A 98 -8.74 18.88 -15.69
CA ARG A 98 -9.15 17.92 -14.66
C ARG A 98 -10.19 16.93 -15.16
N LEU A 99 -11.18 17.41 -15.92
CA LEU A 99 -12.17 16.55 -16.59
C LEU A 99 -11.51 15.58 -17.57
N ARG A 100 -10.56 16.05 -18.40
CA ARG A 100 -9.80 15.15 -19.30
C ARG A 100 -8.96 14.12 -18.55
N GLN A 101 -8.41 14.47 -17.39
CA GLN A 101 -7.66 13.52 -16.56
C GLN A 101 -8.58 12.47 -15.94
N ALA A 102 -9.79 12.87 -15.52
CA ALA A 102 -10.80 11.95 -15.02
C ALA A 102 -11.32 11.00 -16.11
N GLU A 103 -11.61 11.51 -17.31
CA GLU A 103 -11.97 10.68 -18.49
C GLU A 103 -10.89 9.67 -18.86
N ARG A 104 -9.61 10.03 -18.66
CA ARG A 104 -8.47 9.12 -18.89
C ARG A 104 -8.30 8.07 -17.78
N GLY A 105 -9.08 8.13 -16.71
CA GLY A 105 -8.96 7.29 -15.52
C GLY A 105 -7.69 7.59 -14.71
N LEU A 106 -7.07 8.76 -14.91
CA LEU A 106 -5.87 9.20 -14.19
C LEU A 106 -6.22 9.93 -12.89
N ILE A 107 -7.49 10.29 -12.71
CA ILE A 107 -8.02 10.76 -11.43
C ILE A 107 -8.75 9.60 -10.77
N ARG A 108 -8.37 9.33 -9.52
CA ARG A 108 -9.07 8.37 -8.67
C ARG A 108 -10.43 8.97 -8.30
N VAL A 109 -11.51 8.35 -8.77
CA VAL A 109 -12.89 8.80 -8.53
C VAL A 109 -13.47 8.06 -7.32
N GLY A 110 -14.15 8.78 -6.42
CA GLY A 110 -14.90 8.22 -5.28
C GLY A 110 -14.19 8.25 -3.92
N SER A 111 -14.97 8.08 -2.85
CA SER A 111 -14.45 7.76 -1.51
C SER A 111 -14.04 6.30 -1.48
N GLU A 112 -12.77 5.99 -1.23
CA GLU A 112 -12.37 4.61 -0.98
C GLU A 112 -12.90 4.16 0.39
N PRO A 113 -13.75 3.11 0.47
CA PRO A 113 -13.88 2.39 1.73
C PRO A 113 -12.52 1.78 2.05
N ARG A 114 -12.04 2.00 3.28
CA ARG A 114 -10.87 1.27 3.79
C ARG A 114 -11.20 -0.23 3.69
N ALA A 115 -10.29 -1.01 3.12
CA ALA A 115 -10.43 -2.47 3.13
C ALA A 115 -10.68 -2.91 4.57
N ALA A 116 -11.76 -3.67 4.79
CA ALA A 116 -12.08 -4.18 6.11
C ALA A 116 -10.93 -5.09 6.55
N HIS A 117 -10.50 -4.91 7.80
CA HIS A 117 -9.50 -5.77 8.41
C HIS A 117 -10.13 -7.13 8.74
N GLY A 118 -9.40 -8.21 8.48
CA GLY A 118 -9.77 -9.56 8.92
C GLY A 118 -9.77 -9.66 10.45
N THR A 119 -10.43 -10.68 11.00
CA THR A 119 -10.47 -10.93 12.45
C THR A 119 -9.08 -11.22 13.05
N ASP A 120 -8.15 -11.70 12.22
CA ASP A 120 -6.79 -12.04 12.61
C ASP A 120 -5.77 -10.93 12.28
N ASP A 121 -6.23 -9.79 11.74
CA ASP A 121 -5.34 -8.69 11.38
C ASP A 121 -4.82 -7.99 12.62
N ILE A 122 -3.49 -7.96 12.78
CA ILE A 122 -2.84 -7.20 13.85
C ILE A 122 -2.72 -5.74 13.41
N LEU A 123 -3.47 -4.86 14.07
CA LEU A 123 -3.40 -3.42 13.86
C LEU A 123 -2.41 -2.76 14.82
N VAL A 124 -1.62 -1.82 14.30
CA VAL A 124 -0.67 -1.03 15.08
C VAL A 124 -1.28 0.33 15.41
N LEU A 125 -1.47 0.62 16.70
CA LEU A 125 -1.91 1.93 17.19
C LEU A 125 -0.70 2.79 17.58
N PRO A 126 -0.31 3.80 16.78
CA PRO A 126 0.80 4.68 17.14
C PRO A 126 0.39 5.66 18.25
N LEU A 127 1.07 5.59 19.39
CA LEU A 127 0.91 6.53 20.50
C LEU A 127 2.11 7.47 20.58
N ARG A 128 1.87 8.79 20.52
CA ARG A 128 2.92 9.80 20.65
C ARG A 128 3.10 10.16 22.12
N MET A 129 4.33 10.06 22.61
CA MET A 129 4.70 10.39 23.99
C MET A 129 6.07 11.04 24.01
N ALA A 130 6.36 11.86 25.03
CA ALA A 130 7.70 12.38 25.25
C ALA A 130 8.67 11.25 25.60
N ALA A 131 9.87 11.25 25.01
CA ALA A 131 10.92 10.26 25.28
C ALA A 131 11.16 9.97 26.77
N PRO A 132 11.31 10.97 27.67
CA PRO A 132 11.56 10.69 29.09
C PRO A 132 10.38 9.98 29.78
N VAL A 133 9.16 10.11 29.27
CA VAL A 133 8.01 9.38 29.81
C VAL A 133 8.07 7.91 29.39
N VAL A 134 8.43 7.63 28.13
CA VAL A 134 8.57 6.26 27.63
C VAL A 134 9.67 5.52 28.38
N GLU A 135 10.78 6.19 28.70
CA GLU A 135 11.86 5.61 29.51
C GLU A 135 11.39 5.18 30.90
N ARG A 136 10.63 6.04 31.59
CA ARG A 136 10.04 5.73 32.90
C ARG A 136 9.03 4.59 32.83
N ILE A 137 8.22 4.53 31.77
CA ILE A 137 7.28 3.43 31.52
C ILE A 137 8.04 2.11 31.34
N ASP A 138 9.11 2.12 30.54
CA ASP A 138 9.92 0.94 30.31
C ASP A 138 10.64 0.45 31.56
N GLU A 139 11.06 1.36 32.44
CA GLU A 139 11.62 1.00 33.75
C GLU A 139 10.57 0.36 34.67
N ALA A 140 9.39 0.98 34.78
CA ALA A 140 8.29 0.42 35.55
C ALA A 140 7.88 -0.95 35.03
N ARG A 141 7.80 -1.12 33.70
CA ARG A 141 7.54 -2.41 33.04
C ARG A 141 8.54 -3.48 33.46
N ARG A 142 9.86 -3.17 33.43
CA ARG A 142 10.92 -4.10 33.85
C ARG A 142 10.79 -4.48 35.32
N ARG A 143 10.51 -3.49 36.18
CA ARG A 143 10.28 -3.72 37.62
C ARG A 143 9.08 -4.62 37.91
N LEU A 144 8.05 -4.52 37.08
CA LEU A 144 6.86 -5.38 37.13
C LEU A 144 7.05 -6.75 36.45
N GLY A 145 8.23 -7.04 35.89
CA GLY A 145 8.52 -8.32 35.24
C GLY A 145 7.75 -8.57 33.94
N LEU A 146 7.23 -7.53 33.28
CA LEU A 146 6.42 -7.69 32.07
C LEU A 146 7.32 -7.82 30.82
N ALA A 147 7.04 -8.86 30.02
CA ALA A 147 7.82 -9.22 28.85
C ALA A 147 7.76 -8.17 27.72
N SER A 148 6.64 -7.46 27.55
CA SER A 148 6.46 -6.48 26.47
C SER A 148 5.71 -5.23 26.93
N ARG A 149 5.92 -4.10 26.23
CA ARG A 149 5.12 -2.88 26.44
C ARG A 149 3.65 -3.13 26.09
N ALA A 150 3.37 -3.94 25.07
CA ALA A 150 2.02 -4.29 24.67
C ALA A 150 1.26 -5.00 25.80
N GLU A 151 1.93 -5.89 26.54
CA GLU A 151 1.36 -6.54 27.74
C GLU A 151 1.01 -5.52 28.82
N LEU A 152 1.91 -4.56 29.09
CA LEU A 152 1.65 -3.48 30.04
C LEU A 152 0.42 -2.67 29.62
N PHE A 153 0.35 -2.25 28.36
CA PHE A 153 -0.77 -1.46 27.85
C PHE A 153 -2.09 -2.23 27.82
N ARG A 154 -2.08 -3.52 27.42
CA ARG A 154 -3.27 -4.38 27.45
C ARG A 154 -3.81 -4.53 28.87
N ARG A 155 -2.94 -4.76 29.87
CA ARG A 155 -3.35 -4.82 31.29
C ARG A 155 -3.87 -3.49 31.83
N ALA A 156 -3.22 -2.38 31.46
CA ALA A 156 -3.65 -1.05 31.88
C ALA A 156 -5.04 -0.70 31.31
N LEU A 157 -5.25 -0.96 30.01
CA LEU A 157 -6.53 -0.76 29.34
C LEU A 157 -7.62 -1.68 29.89
N HIS A 158 -7.30 -2.96 30.13
CA HIS A 158 -8.22 -3.89 30.78
C HIS A 158 -8.73 -3.34 32.11
N ARG A 159 -7.83 -2.89 33.00
CA ARG A 159 -8.21 -2.31 34.29
C ARG A 159 -9.13 -1.10 34.10
N TYR A 160 -8.78 -0.20 33.19
CA TYR A 160 -9.60 0.98 32.90
C TYR A 160 -11.01 0.61 32.42
N PHE A 161 -11.14 -0.35 31.51
CA PHE A 161 -12.46 -0.78 31.01
C PHE A 161 -13.28 -1.49 32.06
N VAL A 162 -12.68 -2.34 32.90
CA VAL A 162 -13.37 -2.95 34.06
C VAL A 162 -13.89 -1.87 35.02
N GLU A 163 -13.06 -0.89 35.36
CA GLU A 163 -13.45 0.24 36.23
C GLU A 163 -14.54 1.11 35.60
N SER A 164 -14.60 1.16 34.26
CA SER A 164 -15.59 1.94 33.50
C SER A 164 -16.89 1.15 33.23
N GLY A 165 -16.97 -0.13 33.61
CA GLY A 165 -18.13 -1.00 33.37
C GLY A 165 -18.18 -1.67 32.00
N GLU A 166 -17.14 -1.49 31.16
CA GLU A 166 -17.02 -2.05 29.81
C GLU A 166 -16.37 -3.45 29.86
N HIS A 167 -17.03 -4.37 30.57
CA HIS A 167 -16.48 -5.70 30.83
C HIS A 167 -16.27 -6.53 29.56
N GLU A 168 -17.18 -6.44 28.59
CA GLU A 168 -17.07 -7.16 27.32
C GLU A 168 -15.80 -6.76 26.54
N VAL A 169 -15.46 -5.46 26.52
CA VAL A 169 -14.25 -4.96 25.86
C VAL A 169 -12.99 -5.40 26.62
N ALA A 170 -13.06 -5.38 27.95
CA ALA A 170 -11.94 -5.81 28.78
C ALA A 170 -11.56 -7.27 28.50
N ASP A 171 -12.54 -8.17 28.36
CA ASP A 171 -12.31 -9.59 28.11
C ASP A 171 -11.51 -9.85 26.82
N PHE A 172 -11.75 -9.06 25.76
CA PHE A 172 -10.99 -9.15 24.51
C PHE A 172 -9.51 -8.77 24.64
N LEU A 173 -9.13 -7.98 25.64
CA LEU A 173 -7.75 -7.51 25.81
C LEU A 173 -6.82 -8.55 26.47
N LEU A 174 -7.40 -9.52 27.18
CA LEU A 174 -6.66 -10.63 27.82
C LEU A 174 -6.73 -11.92 27.00
N LEU A 175 -7.59 -12.00 25.99
CA LEU A 175 -7.59 -13.11 25.04
C LEU A 175 -6.23 -13.16 24.34
N ARG A 176 -5.50 -14.25 24.57
CA ARG A 176 -4.17 -14.50 24.06
C ARG A 176 -4.22 -14.43 22.53
N GLY A 177 -3.54 -13.44 21.94
CA GLY A 177 -3.17 -13.54 20.53
C GLY A 177 -2.26 -14.75 20.39
N ASP A 178 -2.71 -15.77 19.66
CA ASP A 178 -1.99 -17.00 19.36
C ASP A 178 -0.78 -16.73 18.44
N GLY A 179 0.22 -16.06 19.00
CA GLY A 179 1.44 -15.64 18.31
C GLY A 179 2.68 -15.96 19.12
N GLY A 180 3.10 -17.23 19.10
CA GLY A 180 4.52 -17.60 19.06
C GLY A 180 5.35 -17.56 20.35
N THR A 181 5.63 -18.78 20.86
CA THR A 181 6.91 -19.24 21.43
C THR A 181 7.51 -18.53 22.65
N GLY A 182 7.22 -19.12 23.81
CA GLY A 182 8.16 -19.28 24.92
C GLY A 182 8.09 -20.71 25.41
N ALA A 183 8.59 -21.66 24.61
CA ALA A 183 8.87 -23.01 25.10
C ALA A 183 9.95 -22.92 26.17
N GLY A 184 9.65 -23.31 27.40
CA GLY A 184 10.63 -23.32 28.48
C GLY A 184 10.00 -23.38 29.86
N ALA A 185 9.39 -24.51 30.20
CA ALA A 185 9.39 -25.13 31.53
C ALA A 185 8.25 -26.15 31.61
N ALA A 186 8.50 -27.38 31.14
CA ALA A 186 7.74 -28.52 31.65
C ALA A 186 8.22 -28.78 33.09
N PRO A 187 7.31 -28.89 34.08
CA PRO A 187 7.70 -29.34 35.41
C PRO A 187 7.99 -30.85 35.35
N MET A 188 9.25 -31.23 35.53
CA MET A 188 9.64 -32.61 35.80
C MET A 188 9.08 -33.00 37.19
N SER A 189 7.94 -33.68 37.18
CA SER A 189 7.39 -34.38 38.34
C SER A 189 8.11 -35.72 38.50
N GLU A 190 8.59 -35.94 39.73
CA GLU A 190 8.87 -37.19 40.44
C GLU A 190 9.09 -38.49 39.64
N ALA A 191 10.27 -39.09 39.82
CA ALA A 191 10.45 -40.53 39.75
C ALA A 191 11.51 -41.00 40.77
N ARG A 192 11.02 -41.59 41.87
CA ARG A 192 11.55 -42.71 42.66
C ARG A 192 13.03 -43.09 42.49
N SER A 193 13.76 -43.09 43.61
CA SER A 193 14.42 -44.28 44.20
C SER A 193 14.75 -44.02 45.66
#